data_AF-A0A942G820-F1
#
_entry.id   AF-A0A942G820-F1
#
_cell.length_a   1.000
_cell.length_b   1.000
_cell.length_c   1.000
_cell.angle_alpha   90.00
_cell.angle_beta   90.00
_cell.angle_gamma   90.00
#
_symmetry.space_group_name_H-M   'P 1'
#
loop_
_entity.id
_entity.type
_entity.pdbx_description
1 polymer ?
#
loop_
_entity_poly.entity_id
_entity_poly.type
_entity_poly.pdbx_seq_one_letter_code
_entity_poly.pdbx_strand_id
1 'polypeptide(L)' 'MSKDNAAPQADDVVSKLERLAALKSQGILTDEEFLDQKRKILNG' A
#
# COMPACT_ATOMS: atom_id res chain seq x y z
N MET A 1 24.42 11.94 -15.73
CA MET A 1 23.55 10.77 -15.53
C MET A 1 22.13 11.27 -15.29
N SER A 2 21.21 11.02 -16.19
CA SER A 2 19.78 11.26 -15.98
C SER A 2 19.07 9.95 -16.29
N LYS A 3 18.71 9.20 -15.24
CA LYS A 3 17.83 8.04 -15.34
C LYS A 3 16.58 8.35 -14.53
N ASP A 4 15.59 8.86 -15.23
CA ASP A 4 14.17 8.51 -15.12
C ASP A 4 13.68 8.09 -13.74
N ASN A 5 13.17 9.08 -12.99
CA ASN A 5 12.54 8.92 -11.68
C ASN A 5 11.02 8.61 -11.79
N ALA A 6 10.61 7.82 -12.80
CA ALA A 6 9.18 7.53 -13.09
C ALA A 6 8.68 6.17 -12.56
N ALA A 7 9.59 5.29 -12.11
CA ALA A 7 9.28 4.01 -11.45
C ALA A 7 9.03 4.03 -9.91
N PRO A 8 9.37 5.07 -9.11
CA PRO A 8 9.27 4.96 -7.64
C PRO A 8 7.85 4.82 -7.09
N GLN A 9 6.85 5.41 -7.77
CA GLN A 9 5.50 5.51 -7.22
C GLN A 9 4.72 4.21 -7.31
N ALA A 10 4.88 3.44 -8.38
CA ALA A 10 4.19 2.15 -8.53
C ALA A 10 4.75 1.13 -7.51
N ASP A 11 6.06 1.07 -7.35
CA ASP A 11 6.72 0.22 -6.35
C ASP A 11 6.35 0.62 -4.91
N ASP A 12 6.15 1.92 -4.65
CA ASP A 12 5.69 2.43 -3.36
C ASP A 12 4.24 2.04 -3.06
N VAL A 13 3.34 2.08 -4.04
CA VAL A 13 1.95 1.63 -3.88
C VAL A 13 1.89 0.13 -3.58
N VAL A 14 2.64 -0.70 -4.32
CA VAL A 14 2.70 -2.15 -4.09
C VAL A 14 3.24 -2.45 -2.68
N SER A 15 4.34 -1.81 -2.29
CA SER A 15 4.95 -1.98 -0.96
C SER A 15 4.00 -1.60 0.18
N LYS A 16 3.21 -0.53 0.01
CA LYS A 16 2.18 -0.12 0.98
C LYS A 16 1.07 -1.16 1.11
N LEU A 17 0.61 -1.73 -0.01
CA LEU A 17 -0.44 -2.76 -0.02
C LEU A 17 0.03 -4.07 0.62
N GLU A 18 1.27 -4.48 0.41
CA GLU A 18 1.86 -5.66 1.06
C GLU A 18 1.94 -5.50 2.58
N ARG A 19 2.43 -4.34 3.06
CA ARG A 19 2.44 -4.04 4.49
C ARG A 19 1.03 -4.04 5.09
N LEU A 20 0.06 -3.46 4.38
CA LEU A 20 -1.33 -3.44 4.81
C LEU A 20 -1.93 -4.85 4.94
N ALA A 21 -1.64 -5.73 3.99
CA ALA A 21 -2.08 -7.14 4.04
C ALA A 21 -1.43 -7.90 5.21
N ALA A 22 -0.14 -7.65 5.49
CA ALA A 22 0.54 -8.24 6.64
C ALA A 22 -0.13 -7.85 7.96
N LEU A 23 -0.46 -6.57 8.16
CA LEU A 23 -1.15 -6.09 9.36
C LEU A 23 -2.53 -6.75 9.55
N LYS A 24 -3.30 -6.92 8.47
CA LYS A 24 -4.57 -7.66 8.50
C LYS A 24 -4.35 -9.12 8.92
N SER A 25 -3.38 -9.80 8.32
CA SER A 25 -3.11 -11.22 8.62
C SER A 25 -2.68 -11.46 10.07
N GLN A 26 -2.06 -10.47 10.70
CA GLN A 26 -1.69 -10.49 12.12
C GLN A 26 -2.87 -10.18 13.06
N GLY A 27 -4.05 -9.88 12.52
CA GLY A 27 -5.22 -9.48 13.30
C GLY A 27 -5.12 -8.07 13.91
N ILE A 28 -4.16 -7.26 13.47
CA ILE A 28 -3.98 -5.88 13.93
C ILE A 28 -5.08 -4.98 13.35
N LEU A 29 -5.50 -5.26 12.12
CA LEU A 29 -6.59 -4.57 11.45
C LEU A 29 -7.81 -5.47 11.34
N THR A 30 -8.97 -4.89 11.62
CA THR A 30 -10.25 -5.46 11.22
C THR A 30 -10.40 -5.42 9.70
N ASP A 31 -11.37 -6.18 9.17
CA ASP A 31 -11.69 -6.16 7.74
C ASP A 31 -12.10 -4.76 7.27
N GLU A 32 -12.85 -4.02 8.08
CA GLU A 32 -13.31 -2.66 7.76
C GLU A 32 -12.14 -1.68 7.67
N GLU A 33 -11.25 -1.67 8.68
CA GLU A 33 -10.06 -0.82 8.70
C GLU A 33 -9.11 -1.13 7.54
N PHE A 34 -8.94 -2.41 7.21
CA PHE A 34 -8.14 -2.82 6.05
C PHE A 34 -8.70 -2.26 4.74
N LEU A 35 -10.01 -2.38 4.52
CA LEU A 35 -10.66 -1.90 3.30
C LEU A 35 -10.56 -0.37 3.18
N ASP A 36 -10.76 0.36 4.27
CA ASP A 36 -10.65 1.81 4.30
C ASP A 36 -9.23 2.30 3.96
N GLN A 37 -8.21 1.68 4.54
CA GLN A 37 -6.82 2.02 4.24
C GLN A 37 -6.42 1.64 2.81
N LYS A 38 -6.89 0.49 2.31
CA LYS A 38 -6.64 0.06 0.93
C LYS A 38 -7.20 1.06 -0.07
N ARG A 39 -8.43 1.56 0.15
CA ARG A 39 -9.03 2.59 -0.73
C ARG A 39 -8.22 3.89 -0.72
N LYS A 40 -7.70 4.33 0.43
CA LYS A 40 -6.86 5.53 0.54
C LYS A 40 -5.55 5.38 -0.23
N ILE A 41 -4.91 4.21 -0.20
CA ILE A 41 -3.66 3.95 -0.92
C ILE A 41 -3.88 3.93 -2.44
N LEU A 42 -5.01 3.39 -2.90
CA LEU A 42 -5.31 3.27 -4.34
C LEU A 42 -5.84 4.56 -4.97
N ASN A 43 -6.43 5.45 -4.16
CA ASN A 43 -7.03 6.71 -4.62
C ASN A 43 -6.16 7.95 -4.30
N GLY A 44 -5.02 7.76 -3.63
CA GLY A 44 -4.09 8.82 -3.23
C GLY A 44 -2.97 9.04 -4.22
#